data_AF-A0A4R4TCI2-F1
#
_entry.id   AF-A0A4R4TCI2-F1
#
_cell.length_a   1.000
_cell.length_b   1.000
_cell.length_c   1.000
_cell.angle_alpha   90.00
_cell.angle_beta   90.00
_cell.angle_gamma   90.00
#
_symmetry.space_group_name_H-M   'P 1'
#
loop_
_entity.id
_entity.type
_entity.pdbx_description
1 polymer ?
#
loop_
_entity_poly.entity_id
_entity_poly.type
_entity_poly.pdbx_seq_one_letter_code
_entity_poly.pdbx_strand_id
1 'polypeptide(L)'
;MALPDSGTRHGLPAGGRGGGVRAPKTGELVARRLRRRIVEGSLTEGDFLPNEATLMEHFGVSRPTLREAFRVLESEGLIELRRGSRTGARVTLPGPEAVARPASLLLQLGKATLGDVYQARSAIEPPAARLLALSGDDERYAALEEELDNARASVTDYERFAVDSARFHLRLVELSGNRTLALMAGMVHEIILRQTQASVRAHEATGAHGDYPRALRAYAKLVTLVRAGDGPAAERFWHRHLQVADELVLRGREATSVIDILD
;
A
#
# COMPACT_ATOMS: atom_id res chain seq x y z
N MET A 1 64.46 8.29 51.14
CA MET A 1 63.55 7.15 51.39
C MET A 1 63.12 6.61 50.03
N ALA A 2 63.58 5.40 49.70
CA ALA A 2 63.14 4.45 48.67
C ALA A 2 62.85 4.90 47.21
N LEU A 3 63.64 4.35 46.28
CA LEU A 3 63.13 3.74 45.03
C LEU A 3 62.64 2.31 45.40
N PRO A 4 61.65 1.69 44.70
CA PRO A 4 61.87 1.12 43.37
C PRO A 4 60.67 1.03 42.37
N ASP A 5 61.07 0.93 41.09
CA ASP A 5 60.67 0.01 40.01
C ASP A 5 59.19 -0.22 39.59
N SER A 6 58.93 -0.03 38.29
CA SER A 6 58.20 -0.99 37.44
C SER A 6 58.23 -0.54 35.97
N GLY A 7 58.93 -1.28 35.13
CA GLY A 7 58.87 -1.13 33.68
C GLY A 7 57.63 -1.79 33.07
N THR A 8 57.13 -1.26 31.95
CA THR A 8 56.61 -2.09 30.84
C THR A 8 56.41 -1.28 29.54
N ARG A 9 57.29 -1.60 28.58
CA ARG A 9 57.19 -1.72 27.11
C ARG A 9 55.94 -1.21 26.35
N HIS A 10 56.23 -0.35 25.36
CA HIS A 10 55.85 -0.37 23.93
C HIS A 10 54.39 -0.67 23.50
N GLY A 11 53.81 0.27 22.74
CA GLY A 11 52.69 0.00 21.83
C GLY A 11 52.03 1.26 21.26
N LEU A 12 52.54 1.75 20.13
CA LEU A 12 51.82 2.70 19.27
C LEU A 12 50.55 2.02 18.71
N PRO A 13 49.38 2.68 18.68
CA PRO A 13 48.19 2.09 18.08
C PRO A 13 48.31 2.09 16.56
N ALA A 14 48.34 0.90 15.97
CA ALA A 14 48.23 0.70 14.54
C ALA A 14 46.80 1.06 14.07
N GLY A 15 46.73 1.88 13.01
CA GLY A 15 45.49 2.38 12.44
C GLY A 15 44.59 1.27 11.88
N GLY A 16 43.34 1.25 12.34
CA GLY A 16 42.26 0.48 11.74
C GLY A 16 41.71 1.18 10.49
N ARG A 17 42.21 0.79 9.31
CA ARG A 17 41.49 1.00 8.04
C ARG A 17 40.68 -0.26 7.75
N GLY A 18 39.38 -0.11 7.58
CA GLY A 18 38.53 -1.21 7.12
C GLY A 18 37.04 -0.99 7.35
N GLY A 19 36.50 0.14 6.88
CA GLY A 19 35.06 0.25 6.63
C GLY A 19 34.68 -0.73 5.52
N GLY A 20 34.41 -1.98 5.89
CA GLY A 20 33.97 -3.01 4.97
C GLY A 20 32.60 -2.66 4.44
N VAL A 21 32.54 -2.13 3.22
CA VAL A 21 31.32 -2.19 2.42
C VAL A 21 31.02 -3.67 2.23
N ARG A 22 30.06 -4.19 2.99
CA ARG A 22 29.66 -5.61 2.95
C ARG A 22 29.19 -5.88 1.51
N ALA A 23 29.96 -6.65 0.75
CA ALA A 23 29.56 -7.09 -0.57
C ALA A 23 28.14 -7.69 -0.48
N PRO A 24 27.22 -7.37 -1.43
CA PRO A 24 25.90 -7.99 -1.43
C PRO A 24 26.07 -9.48 -1.35
N LYS A 25 25.35 -10.14 -0.43
CA LYS A 25 25.43 -11.60 -0.35
C LYS A 25 25.03 -12.14 -1.72
N THR A 26 25.74 -13.10 -2.28
CA THR A 26 25.49 -13.64 -3.64
C THR A 26 24.00 -13.99 -3.89
N GLY A 27 23.24 -14.35 -2.83
CA GLY A 27 21.78 -14.52 -2.89
C GLY A 27 20.99 -13.26 -3.26
N GLU A 28 21.37 -12.07 -2.77
CA GLU A 28 20.72 -10.80 -3.15
C GLU A 28 20.94 -10.46 -4.63
N LEU A 29 22.09 -10.84 -5.21
CA LEU A 29 22.33 -10.65 -6.64
C LEU A 29 21.41 -11.55 -7.47
N VAL A 30 21.23 -12.80 -7.07
CA VAL A 30 20.28 -13.73 -7.71
C VAL A 30 18.84 -13.21 -7.56
N ALA A 31 18.43 -12.80 -6.36
CA ALA A 31 17.11 -12.23 -6.11
C ALA A 31 16.86 -11.00 -7.01
N ARG A 32 17.84 -10.07 -7.08
CA ARG A 32 17.77 -8.88 -7.92
C ARG A 32 17.61 -9.22 -9.40
N ARG A 33 18.29 -10.27 -9.90
CA ARG A 33 18.20 -10.68 -11.30
C ARG A 33 16.84 -11.29 -11.63
N LEU A 34 16.29 -12.11 -10.74
CA LEU A 34 14.94 -12.66 -10.87
C LEU A 34 13.86 -11.57 -10.75
N ARG A 35 13.99 -10.66 -9.77
CA ARG A 35 13.12 -9.49 -9.63
C ARG A 35 13.08 -8.66 -10.91
N ARG A 36 14.24 -8.38 -11.49
CA ARG A 36 14.35 -7.63 -12.75
C ARG A 36 13.58 -8.31 -13.87
N ARG A 37 13.66 -9.64 -13.98
CA ARG A 37 12.90 -10.42 -14.97
C ARG A 37 11.39 -10.31 -14.79
N ILE A 38 10.91 -10.25 -13.54
CA ILE A 38 9.49 -10.04 -13.22
C ILE A 38 9.06 -8.62 -13.62
N VAL A 39 9.85 -7.60 -13.24
CA VAL A 39 9.57 -6.19 -13.59
C VAL A 39 9.57 -5.96 -15.10
N GLU A 40 10.48 -6.60 -15.83
CA GLU A 40 10.56 -6.53 -17.29
C GLU A 40 9.49 -7.38 -18.01
N GLY A 41 8.66 -8.14 -17.27
CA GLY A 41 7.59 -8.98 -17.82
C GLY A 41 8.05 -10.27 -18.49
N SER A 42 9.34 -10.62 -18.40
CA SER A 42 9.87 -11.92 -18.87
C SER A 42 9.51 -13.10 -17.96
N LEU A 43 8.98 -12.78 -16.78
CA LEU A 43 8.32 -13.68 -15.83
C LEU A 43 7.05 -12.98 -15.39
N THR A 44 5.91 -13.60 -15.64
CA THR A 44 4.57 -13.04 -15.37
C THR A 44 3.92 -13.71 -14.17
N GLU A 45 2.90 -13.06 -13.61
CA GLU A 45 2.15 -13.64 -12.50
C GLU A 45 1.59 -15.03 -12.85
N GLY A 46 1.79 -15.99 -11.96
CA GLY A 46 1.38 -17.38 -12.16
C GLY A 46 2.43 -18.27 -12.82
N ASP A 47 3.47 -17.70 -13.45
CA ASP A 47 4.58 -18.48 -14.01
C ASP A 47 5.33 -19.26 -12.93
N PHE A 48 5.86 -20.43 -13.28
CA PHE A 48 6.77 -21.16 -12.42
C PHE A 48 8.22 -20.81 -12.76
N LEU A 49 9.00 -20.51 -11.73
CA LEU A 49 10.46 -20.45 -11.87
C LEU A 49 11.00 -21.84 -12.24
N PRO A 50 12.09 -21.91 -13.01
CA PRO A 50 12.80 -23.17 -13.22
C PRO A 50 13.14 -23.85 -11.88
N ASN A 51 13.27 -25.18 -11.90
CA ASN A 51 13.61 -25.93 -10.70
C ASN A 51 14.96 -25.48 -10.09
N GLU A 52 15.16 -25.76 -8.80
CA GLU A 52 16.36 -25.31 -8.08
C GLU A 52 17.68 -25.74 -8.74
N ALA A 53 17.74 -26.96 -9.30
CA ALA A 53 18.96 -27.47 -9.93
C ALA A 53 19.32 -26.64 -11.17
N THR A 54 18.34 -26.36 -12.03
CA THR A 54 18.52 -25.52 -13.22
C THR A 54 18.92 -24.09 -12.84
N LEU A 55 18.33 -23.51 -11.79
CA LEU A 55 18.71 -22.16 -11.34
C LEU A 55 20.10 -22.12 -10.71
N MET A 56 20.48 -23.14 -9.94
CA MET A 56 21.82 -23.26 -9.37
C MET A 56 22.89 -23.34 -10.46
N GLU A 57 22.66 -24.13 -11.50
CA GLU A 57 23.54 -24.24 -12.66
C GLU A 57 23.61 -22.91 -13.42
N HIS A 58 22.44 -22.32 -13.74
CA HIS A 58 22.37 -21.06 -14.49
C HIS A 58 23.08 -19.90 -13.79
N PHE A 59 22.94 -19.78 -12.47
CA PHE A 59 23.55 -18.70 -11.69
C PHE A 59 24.92 -19.05 -11.12
N GLY A 60 25.37 -20.32 -11.25
CA GLY A 60 26.63 -20.79 -10.66
C GLY A 60 26.65 -20.69 -9.13
N VAL A 61 25.52 -20.95 -8.46
CA VAL A 61 25.39 -20.77 -7.00
C VAL A 61 25.06 -22.05 -6.26
N SER A 62 25.45 -22.09 -4.97
CA SER A 62 25.08 -23.17 -4.08
C SER A 62 23.59 -23.16 -3.72
N ARG A 63 23.06 -24.31 -3.30
CA ARG A 63 21.67 -24.44 -2.84
C ARG A 63 21.32 -23.49 -1.67
N PRO A 64 22.15 -23.34 -0.62
CA PRO A 64 21.90 -22.33 0.42
C PRO A 64 21.78 -20.91 -0.12
N THR A 65 22.60 -20.54 -1.12
CA THR A 65 22.57 -19.22 -1.75
C THR A 65 21.27 -18.99 -2.54
N LEU A 66 20.82 -20.01 -3.29
CA LEU A 66 19.55 -19.92 -4.02
C LEU A 66 18.36 -19.81 -3.06
N ARG A 67 18.36 -20.57 -1.96
CA ARG A 67 17.31 -20.47 -0.94
C ARG A 67 17.26 -19.11 -0.26
N GLU A 68 18.41 -18.46 -0.06
CA GLU A 68 18.44 -17.08 0.43
C GLU A 68 17.79 -16.12 -0.57
N ALA A 69 18.09 -16.28 -1.87
CA ALA A 69 17.46 -15.48 -2.91
C ALA A 69 15.93 -15.64 -2.94
N PHE A 70 15.46 -16.89 -2.79
CA PHE A 70 14.03 -17.19 -2.73
C PHE A 70 13.37 -16.59 -1.49
N ARG A 71 14.00 -16.64 -0.32
CA ARG A 71 13.48 -15.99 0.89
C ARG A 71 13.30 -14.49 0.72
N VAL A 72 14.26 -13.82 0.07
CA VAL A 72 14.15 -12.39 -0.24
C VAL A 72 12.95 -12.13 -1.14
N LEU A 73 12.83 -12.86 -2.26
CA LEU A 73 11.71 -12.68 -3.19
C LEU A 73 10.35 -13.03 -2.57
N GLU A 74 10.28 -14.05 -1.73
CA GLU A 74 9.09 -14.45 -1.00
C GLU A 74 8.70 -13.36 0.02
N SER A 75 9.67 -12.78 0.73
CA SER A 75 9.41 -11.65 1.65
C SER A 75 8.93 -10.38 0.94
N GLU A 76 9.27 -10.23 -0.34
CA GLU A 76 8.80 -9.14 -1.20
C GLU A 76 7.45 -9.45 -1.87
N GLY A 77 6.90 -10.66 -1.64
CA GLY A 77 5.65 -11.11 -2.27
C GLY A 77 5.75 -11.34 -3.78
N LEU A 78 6.98 -11.49 -4.31
CA LEU A 78 7.22 -11.70 -5.74
C LEU A 78 7.20 -13.18 -6.15
N ILE A 79 7.30 -14.08 -5.19
CA ILE A 79 7.12 -15.51 -5.39
C ILE A 79 6.39 -16.15 -4.20
N GLU A 80 5.76 -17.28 -4.45
CA GLU A 80 5.18 -18.18 -3.45
C GLU A 80 5.86 -19.56 -3.54
N LEU A 81 6.39 -20.06 -2.42
CA LEU A 81 6.92 -21.42 -2.31
C LEU A 81 5.85 -22.38 -1.79
N ARG A 82 5.32 -23.25 -2.65
CA ARG A 82 4.44 -24.34 -2.19
C ARG A 82 5.25 -25.48 -1.58
N ARG A 83 5.07 -25.71 -0.27
CA ARG A 83 5.70 -26.80 0.49
C ARG A 83 5.41 -28.15 -0.19
N GLY A 84 6.47 -28.91 -0.50
CA GLY A 84 6.37 -30.24 -1.11
C GLY A 84 6.12 -30.24 -2.63
N SER A 85 6.02 -29.08 -3.28
CA SER A 85 5.84 -29.05 -4.74
C SER A 85 7.14 -29.34 -5.49
N ARG A 86 7.10 -30.29 -6.43
CA ARG A 86 8.18 -30.51 -7.41
C ARG A 86 8.22 -29.45 -8.51
N THR A 87 7.23 -28.55 -8.57
CA THR A 87 7.06 -27.57 -9.67
C THR A 87 7.82 -26.26 -9.48
N GLY A 88 8.52 -26.05 -8.36
CA GLY A 88 9.30 -24.83 -8.11
C GLY A 88 8.47 -23.68 -7.53
N ALA A 89 9.09 -22.49 -7.43
CA ALA A 89 8.45 -21.29 -6.92
C ALA A 89 7.53 -20.69 -7.98
N ARG A 90 6.33 -20.22 -7.59
CA ARG A 90 5.39 -19.55 -8.49
C ARG A 90 5.55 -18.05 -8.36
N VAL A 91 5.60 -17.31 -9.47
CA VAL A 91 5.66 -15.84 -9.49
C VAL A 91 4.32 -15.28 -9.02
N THR A 92 4.39 -14.29 -8.15
CA THR A 92 3.26 -13.53 -7.63
C THR A 92 3.55 -12.03 -7.78
N LEU A 93 2.51 -11.20 -7.74
CA LEU A 93 2.67 -9.75 -7.70
C LEU A 93 2.05 -9.22 -6.40
N PRO A 94 2.81 -8.50 -5.57
CA PRO A 94 2.25 -7.92 -4.34
C PRO A 94 1.22 -6.85 -4.69
N GLY A 95 0.07 -6.89 -4.02
CA GLY A 95 -0.93 -5.83 -4.10
C GLY A 95 -0.60 -4.65 -3.16
N PRO A 96 -1.48 -3.64 -3.10
CA PRO A 96 -1.32 -2.46 -2.23
C PRO A 96 -1.06 -2.80 -0.75
N GLU A 97 -1.60 -3.92 -0.27
CA GLU A 97 -1.46 -4.41 1.11
C GLU A 97 0.01 -4.65 1.53
N ALA A 98 0.88 -4.96 0.57
CA ALA A 98 2.30 -5.17 0.82
C ALA A 98 3.01 -3.89 1.26
N VAL A 99 2.51 -2.72 0.83
CA VAL A 99 3.03 -1.41 1.23
C VAL A 99 2.26 -0.85 2.43
N ALA A 100 0.96 -1.13 2.51
CA ALA A 100 0.09 -0.60 3.56
C ALA A 100 0.57 -0.98 4.97
N ARG A 101 0.97 -2.25 5.20
CA ARG A 101 1.42 -2.70 6.53
C ARG A 101 2.70 -2.01 7.03
N PRO A 102 3.82 -1.99 6.27
CA PRO A 102 5.00 -1.23 6.68
C PRO A 102 4.74 0.27 6.84
N ALA A 103 3.97 0.87 5.92
CA ALA A 103 3.65 2.30 5.99
C ALA A 103 2.82 2.63 7.23
N SER A 104 1.83 1.78 7.54
CA SER A 104 1.02 1.86 8.73
C SER A 104 1.87 1.85 10.02
N LEU A 105 2.82 0.92 10.14
CA LEU A 105 3.78 0.91 11.26
C LEU A 105 4.59 2.21 11.34
N LEU A 106 5.06 2.74 10.22
CA LEU A 106 5.82 4.00 10.22
C LEU A 106 4.96 5.19 10.63
N LEU A 107 3.70 5.24 10.19
CA LEU A 107 2.73 6.27 10.58
C LEU A 107 2.43 6.19 12.09
N GLN A 108 2.28 4.98 12.63
CA GLN A 108 2.13 4.75 14.07
C GLN A 108 3.35 5.25 14.86
N LEU A 109 4.56 4.84 14.45
CA LEU A 109 5.81 5.29 15.09
C LEU A 109 5.99 6.81 15.00
N GLY A 110 5.55 7.41 13.89
CA GLY A 110 5.52 8.84 13.65
C GLY A 110 4.40 9.58 14.39
N LYS A 111 3.51 8.87 15.09
CA LYS A 111 2.32 9.43 15.77
C LYS A 111 1.40 10.20 14.82
N ALA A 112 1.27 9.73 13.58
CA ALA A 112 0.31 10.30 12.64
C ALA A 112 -1.11 10.17 13.20
N THR A 113 -1.91 11.20 12.94
CA THR A 113 -3.31 11.28 13.34
C THR A 113 -4.22 10.81 12.21
N LEU A 114 -5.47 10.50 12.55
CA LEU A 114 -6.48 10.27 11.54
C LEU A 114 -6.71 11.50 10.65
N GLY A 115 -6.59 12.71 11.21
CA GLY A 115 -6.63 13.96 10.45
C GLY A 115 -5.58 14.02 9.34
N ASP A 116 -4.33 13.60 9.62
CA ASP A 116 -3.25 13.57 8.61
C ASP A 116 -3.59 12.62 7.45
N VAL A 117 -4.17 11.46 7.75
CA VAL A 117 -4.55 10.44 6.75
C VAL A 117 -5.67 10.97 5.84
N TYR A 118 -6.67 11.63 6.40
CA TYR A 118 -7.77 12.23 5.62
C TYR A 118 -7.30 13.44 4.81
N GLN A 119 -6.36 14.24 5.34
CA GLN A 119 -5.71 15.31 4.57
C GLN A 119 -4.95 14.75 3.37
N ALA A 120 -4.20 13.66 3.54
CA ALA A 120 -3.50 12.98 2.45
C ALA A 120 -4.50 12.49 1.38
N ARG A 121 -5.63 11.90 1.79
CA ARG A 121 -6.72 11.52 0.87
C ARG A 121 -7.21 12.71 0.04
N SER A 122 -7.48 13.83 0.70
CA SER A 122 -7.93 15.08 0.06
C SER A 122 -6.91 15.69 -0.91
N ALA A 123 -5.62 15.33 -0.80
CA ALA A 123 -4.58 15.70 -1.75
C ALA A 123 -4.43 14.73 -2.94
N ILE A 124 -4.91 13.49 -2.80
CA ILE A 124 -4.75 12.42 -3.80
C ILE A 124 -5.97 12.31 -4.72
N GLU A 125 -7.17 12.23 -4.16
CA GLU A 125 -8.35 11.87 -4.93
C GLU A 125 -8.85 12.95 -5.90
N PRO A 126 -8.90 14.25 -5.55
CA PRO A 126 -9.42 15.26 -6.48
C PRO A 126 -8.60 15.40 -7.77
N PRO A 127 -7.25 15.41 -7.74
CA PRO A 127 -6.45 15.37 -8.95
C PRO A 127 -6.69 14.09 -9.78
N ALA A 128 -6.89 12.94 -9.12
CA ALA A 128 -7.24 11.70 -9.81
C ALA A 128 -8.62 11.76 -10.49
N ALA A 129 -9.62 12.36 -9.85
CA ALA A 129 -10.93 12.59 -10.47
C ALA A 129 -10.81 13.45 -11.74
N ARG A 130 -9.97 14.47 -11.73
CA ARG A 130 -9.66 15.25 -12.93
C ARG A 130 -9.02 14.42 -14.03
N LEU A 131 -8.01 13.61 -13.69
CA LEU A 131 -7.33 12.76 -14.66
C LEU A 131 -8.30 11.75 -15.29
N LEU A 132 -9.17 11.15 -14.49
CA LEU A 132 -10.21 10.25 -14.99
C LEU A 132 -11.21 10.98 -15.90
N ALA A 133 -11.62 12.20 -15.56
CA ALA A 133 -12.47 12.98 -16.44
C ALA A 133 -11.78 13.31 -17.79
N LEU A 134 -10.50 13.69 -17.76
CA LEU A 134 -9.76 14.13 -18.95
C LEU A 134 -9.31 12.99 -19.88
N SER A 135 -9.10 11.79 -19.34
CA SER A 135 -8.51 10.66 -20.08
C SER A 135 -9.27 9.34 -19.93
N GLY A 136 -10.44 9.38 -19.31
CA GLY A 136 -11.33 8.23 -19.18
C GLY A 136 -11.95 7.82 -20.51
N ASP A 137 -12.45 6.60 -20.52
CA ASP A 137 -13.19 5.99 -21.62
C ASP A 137 -14.46 5.33 -21.05
N ASP A 138 -15.34 4.87 -21.93
CA ASP A 138 -16.62 4.28 -21.54
C ASP A 138 -16.47 3.07 -20.60
N GLU A 139 -15.39 2.28 -20.77
CA GLU A 139 -15.08 1.14 -19.91
C GLU A 139 -14.76 1.59 -18.48
N ARG A 140 -13.88 2.60 -18.34
CA ARG A 140 -13.53 3.15 -17.02
C ARG A 140 -14.71 3.86 -16.37
N TYR A 141 -15.54 4.56 -17.15
CA TYR A 141 -16.75 5.21 -16.62
C TYR A 141 -17.76 4.18 -16.12
N ALA A 142 -17.98 3.10 -16.89
CA ALA A 142 -18.84 1.99 -16.47
C ALA A 142 -18.31 1.32 -15.20
N ALA A 143 -16.99 1.09 -15.10
CA ALA A 143 -16.37 0.51 -13.90
C ALA A 143 -16.54 1.39 -12.65
N LEU A 144 -16.50 2.72 -12.78
CA LEU A 144 -16.77 3.61 -11.64
C LEU A 144 -18.26 3.63 -11.27
N GLU A 145 -19.15 3.55 -12.27
CA GLU A 145 -20.59 3.49 -12.07
C GLU A 145 -21.02 2.17 -11.38
N GLU A 146 -20.36 1.06 -11.69
CA GLU A 146 -20.54 -0.22 -10.99
C GLU A 146 -20.27 -0.10 -9.48
N GLU A 147 -19.19 0.59 -9.08
CA GLU A 147 -18.91 0.81 -7.65
C GLU A 147 -19.95 1.71 -6.98
N LEU A 148 -20.48 2.70 -7.70
CA LEU A 148 -21.61 3.51 -7.22
C LEU A 148 -22.85 2.64 -6.98
N ASP A 149 -23.15 1.71 -7.88
CA ASP A 149 -24.29 0.82 -7.75
C ASP A 149 -24.10 -0.21 -6.63
N ASN A 150 -22.87 -0.70 -6.43
CA ASN A 150 -22.52 -1.54 -5.28
C ASN A 150 -22.78 -0.80 -3.96
N ALA A 151 -22.26 0.44 -3.82
CA ALA A 151 -22.50 1.26 -2.64
C ALA A 151 -23.98 1.60 -2.45
N ARG A 152 -24.73 1.80 -3.54
CA ARG A 152 -26.18 2.04 -3.48
C ARG A 152 -26.93 0.82 -2.97
N ALA A 153 -26.55 -0.38 -3.42
CA ALA A 153 -27.17 -1.64 -3.02
C ALA A 153 -26.92 -1.97 -1.54
N SER A 154 -25.86 -1.43 -0.94
CA SER A 154 -25.54 -1.62 0.48
C SER A 154 -25.99 -0.47 1.39
N VAL A 155 -26.73 0.54 0.90
CA VAL A 155 -27.07 1.75 1.69
C VAL A 155 -27.77 1.49 3.04
N THR A 156 -28.45 0.36 3.18
CA THR A 156 -29.14 -0.05 4.42
C THR A 156 -28.32 -0.99 5.31
N ASP A 157 -27.20 -1.51 4.82
CA ASP A 157 -26.25 -2.37 5.53
C ASP A 157 -24.99 -1.55 5.82
N TYR A 158 -24.83 -1.10 7.05
CA TYR A 158 -23.83 -0.10 7.39
C TYR A 158 -22.38 -0.60 7.31
N GLU A 159 -22.12 -1.84 7.72
CA GLU A 159 -20.80 -2.45 7.59
C GLU A 159 -20.46 -2.63 6.12
N ARG A 160 -21.41 -3.13 5.33
CA ARG A 160 -21.20 -3.31 3.88
C ARG A 160 -21.06 -1.98 3.14
N PHE A 161 -21.88 -0.98 3.49
CA PHE A 161 -21.79 0.36 2.89
C PHE A 161 -20.43 0.99 3.13
N ALA A 162 -19.88 0.86 4.35
CA ALA A 162 -18.55 1.36 4.66
C ALA A 162 -17.47 0.78 3.73
N VAL A 163 -17.54 -0.53 3.48
CA VAL A 163 -16.60 -1.23 2.60
C VAL A 163 -16.80 -0.82 1.13
N ASP A 164 -18.04 -0.78 0.65
CA ASP A 164 -18.35 -0.45 -0.75
C ASP A 164 -18.08 1.04 -1.05
N SER A 165 -18.37 1.93 -0.10
CA SER A 165 -18.00 3.35 -0.14
C SER A 165 -16.48 3.52 -0.23
N ALA A 166 -15.73 2.85 0.64
CA ALA A 166 -14.27 2.92 0.59
C ALA A 166 -13.75 2.41 -0.78
N ARG A 167 -14.34 1.34 -1.33
CA ARG A 167 -13.98 0.81 -2.66
C ARG A 167 -14.22 1.82 -3.76
N PHE A 168 -15.34 2.55 -3.75
CA PHE A 168 -15.60 3.64 -4.69
C PHE A 168 -14.46 4.68 -4.70
N HIS A 169 -14.02 5.12 -3.51
CA HIS A 169 -12.91 6.08 -3.36
C HIS A 169 -11.59 5.57 -3.95
N LEU A 170 -11.21 4.32 -3.65
CA LEU A 170 -9.98 3.73 -4.20
C LEU A 170 -10.10 3.56 -5.72
N ARG A 171 -11.23 3.04 -6.19
CA ARG A 171 -11.46 2.72 -7.60
C ARG A 171 -11.41 3.97 -8.48
N LEU A 172 -11.95 5.09 -8.00
CA LEU A 172 -11.81 6.40 -8.65
C LEU A 172 -10.35 6.73 -8.97
N VAL A 173 -9.44 6.48 -8.01
CA VAL A 173 -8.00 6.78 -8.19
C VAL A 173 -7.34 5.79 -9.13
N GLU A 174 -7.64 4.50 -9.02
CA GLU A 174 -7.12 3.48 -9.93
C GLU A 174 -7.48 3.76 -11.39
N LEU A 175 -8.74 4.14 -11.63
CA LEU A 175 -9.26 4.43 -12.96
C LEU A 175 -8.66 5.71 -13.57
N SER A 176 -8.07 6.59 -12.77
CA SER A 176 -7.39 7.81 -13.26
C SER A 176 -6.20 7.53 -14.20
N GLY A 177 -5.70 6.29 -14.23
CA GLY A 177 -4.55 5.88 -15.02
C GLY A 177 -3.19 6.23 -14.40
N ASN A 178 -3.17 6.98 -13.29
CA ASN A 178 -1.93 7.29 -12.57
C ASN A 178 -1.61 6.21 -11.53
N ARG A 179 -0.73 5.27 -11.91
CA ARG A 179 -0.32 4.14 -11.06
C ARG A 179 0.32 4.58 -9.73
N THR A 180 1.02 5.71 -9.70
CA THR A 180 1.64 6.22 -8.47
C THR A 180 0.58 6.76 -7.51
N LEU A 181 -0.41 7.51 -8.00
CA LEU A 181 -1.54 7.93 -7.18
C LEU A 181 -2.33 6.73 -6.66
N ALA A 182 -2.57 5.71 -7.49
CA ALA A 182 -3.26 4.50 -7.09
C ALA A 182 -2.53 3.75 -5.96
N LEU A 183 -1.21 3.63 -6.04
CA LEU A 183 -0.42 2.99 -4.97
C LEU A 183 -0.47 3.78 -3.66
N MET A 184 -0.39 5.11 -3.71
CA MET A 184 -0.53 5.95 -2.52
C MET A 184 -1.95 5.89 -1.95
N ALA A 185 -2.97 5.92 -2.81
CA ALA A 185 -4.36 5.79 -2.40
C ALA A 185 -4.65 4.44 -1.75
N GLY A 186 -4.11 3.32 -2.27
CA GLY A 186 -4.28 2.00 -1.68
C GLY A 186 -3.76 1.91 -0.24
N MET A 187 -2.60 2.53 0.03
CA MET A 187 -2.05 2.63 1.38
C MET A 187 -2.97 3.43 2.32
N VAL A 188 -3.41 4.62 1.90
CA VAL A 188 -4.31 5.50 2.69
C VAL A 188 -5.66 4.83 2.90
N HIS A 189 -6.20 4.18 1.87
CA HIS A 189 -7.46 3.46 1.88
C HIS A 189 -7.47 2.34 2.91
N GLU A 190 -6.42 1.51 2.98
CA GLU A 190 -6.33 0.42 3.97
C GLU A 190 -6.44 0.92 5.42
N ILE A 191 -5.84 2.08 5.71
CA ILE A 191 -5.91 2.69 7.05
C ILE A 191 -7.33 3.22 7.33
N ILE A 192 -7.93 3.91 6.36
CA ILE A 192 -9.28 4.45 6.48
C ILE A 192 -10.31 3.33 6.62
N LEU A 193 -10.22 2.26 5.82
CA LEU A 193 -11.15 1.14 5.83
C LEU A 193 -11.21 0.49 7.21
N ARG A 194 -10.05 0.20 7.81
CA ARG A 194 -9.96 -0.39 9.16
C ARG A 194 -10.60 0.52 10.20
N GLN A 195 -10.35 1.82 10.13
CA GLN A 195 -10.98 2.78 11.02
C GLN A 195 -12.49 2.84 10.85
N THR A 196 -12.97 2.88 9.61
CA THR A 196 -14.41 2.93 9.34
C THR A 196 -15.08 1.66 9.85
N GLN A 197 -14.48 0.48 9.67
CA GLN A 197 -15.00 -0.77 10.22
C GLN A 197 -15.04 -0.77 11.76
N ALA A 198 -13.97 -0.35 12.43
CA ALA A 198 -13.93 -0.22 13.89
C ALA A 198 -15.01 0.78 14.37
N SER A 199 -15.19 1.87 13.64
CA SER A 199 -16.18 2.90 13.93
C SER A 199 -17.61 2.41 13.74
N VAL A 200 -17.93 1.70 12.66
CA VAL A 200 -19.27 1.16 12.41
C VAL A 200 -19.67 0.20 13.51
N ARG A 201 -18.78 -0.71 13.91
CA ARG A 201 -19.03 -1.64 15.03
C ARG A 201 -19.32 -0.92 16.34
N ALA A 202 -18.59 0.16 16.63
CA ALA A 202 -18.85 0.98 17.80
C ALA A 202 -20.18 1.75 17.71
N HIS A 203 -20.55 2.22 16.52
CA HIS A 203 -21.78 3.00 16.30
C HIS A 203 -23.05 2.13 16.24
N GLU A 204 -22.98 0.90 15.74
CA GLU A 204 -24.09 -0.06 15.81
C GLU A 204 -24.59 -0.24 17.25
N ALA A 205 -23.68 -0.22 18.23
CA ALA A 205 -24.04 -0.26 19.64
C ALA A 205 -24.80 0.99 20.14
N THR A 206 -24.77 2.10 19.38
CA THR A 206 -25.33 3.41 19.77
C THR A 206 -26.48 3.91 18.87
N GLY A 207 -26.70 3.29 17.71
CA GLY A 207 -27.76 3.65 16.75
C GLY A 207 -27.53 4.95 15.96
N ALA A 208 -26.32 5.53 16.02
CA ALA A 208 -25.95 6.72 15.27
C ALA A 208 -25.31 6.33 13.92
N HIS A 209 -25.93 6.68 12.80
CA HIS A 209 -25.44 6.35 11.46
C HIS A 209 -25.15 7.60 10.64
N GLY A 210 -24.21 7.48 9.69
CA GLY A 210 -23.84 8.56 8.77
C GLY A 210 -24.93 8.87 7.75
N ASP A 211 -24.87 10.05 7.12
CA ASP A 211 -25.76 10.47 6.03
C ASP A 211 -25.33 9.81 4.70
N TYR A 212 -25.50 8.50 4.59
CA TYR A 212 -25.16 7.71 3.40
C TYR A 212 -25.91 8.15 2.13
N PRO A 213 -27.20 8.55 2.19
CA PRO A 213 -27.88 9.12 1.03
C PRO A 213 -27.19 10.37 0.48
N ARG A 214 -26.61 11.22 1.33
CA ARG A 214 -25.82 12.37 0.88
C ARG A 214 -24.52 11.96 0.20
N ALA A 215 -23.81 10.96 0.72
CA ALA A 215 -22.62 10.42 0.08
C ALA A 215 -22.94 9.88 -1.34
N LEU A 216 -23.99 9.07 -1.47
CA LEU A 216 -24.42 8.53 -2.78
C LEU A 216 -24.78 9.61 -3.80
N ARG A 217 -25.45 10.70 -3.37
CA ARG A 217 -25.72 11.85 -4.25
C ARG A 217 -24.43 12.51 -4.72
N ALA A 218 -23.42 12.59 -3.85
CA ALA A 218 -22.13 13.14 -4.24
C ALA A 218 -21.39 12.23 -5.23
N TYR A 219 -21.39 10.91 -5.00
CA TYR A 219 -20.78 9.92 -5.89
C TYR A 219 -21.41 9.97 -7.29
N ALA A 220 -22.74 9.97 -7.37
CA ALA A 220 -23.47 10.10 -8.63
C ALA A 220 -23.14 11.40 -9.37
N LYS A 221 -23.03 12.52 -8.64
CA LYS A 221 -22.65 13.81 -9.24
C LYS A 221 -21.21 13.79 -9.76
N LEU A 222 -20.28 13.16 -9.05
CA LEU A 222 -18.92 12.98 -9.52
C LEU A 222 -18.88 12.17 -10.81
N VAL A 223 -19.53 11.00 -10.85
CA VAL A 223 -19.61 10.14 -12.05
C VAL A 223 -20.12 10.93 -13.24
N THR A 224 -21.15 11.77 -13.04
CA THR A 224 -21.68 12.65 -14.08
C THR A 224 -20.63 13.65 -14.61
N LEU A 225 -19.88 14.30 -13.71
CA LEU A 225 -18.85 15.28 -14.09
C LEU A 225 -17.68 14.62 -14.82
N VAL A 226 -17.28 13.44 -14.34
CA VAL A 226 -16.22 12.63 -14.94
C VAL A 226 -16.60 12.19 -16.36
N ARG A 227 -17.79 11.63 -16.54
CA ARG A 227 -18.31 11.19 -17.85
C ARG A 227 -18.49 12.38 -18.83
N ALA A 228 -18.76 13.58 -18.33
CA ALA A 228 -18.85 14.79 -19.14
C ALA A 228 -17.48 15.34 -19.60
N GLY A 229 -16.36 14.77 -19.12
CA GLY A 229 -15.02 15.23 -19.46
C GLY A 229 -14.60 16.55 -18.77
N ASP A 230 -15.40 17.08 -17.85
CA ASP A 230 -15.10 18.34 -17.15
C ASP A 230 -14.18 18.10 -15.95
N GLY A 231 -12.89 17.90 -16.24
CA GLY A 231 -11.86 17.68 -15.24
C GLY A 231 -11.79 18.74 -14.14
N PRO A 232 -11.74 20.05 -14.46
CA PRO A 232 -11.74 21.09 -13.44
C PRO A 232 -12.99 21.09 -12.55
N ALA A 233 -14.19 20.81 -13.10
CA ALA A 233 -15.38 20.70 -12.27
C ALA A 233 -15.38 19.45 -11.39
N ALA A 234 -14.95 18.30 -11.92
CA ALA A 234 -14.80 17.06 -11.16
C ALA A 234 -13.86 17.25 -9.96
N GLU A 235 -12.67 17.83 -10.17
CA GLU A 235 -11.69 18.13 -9.12
C GLU A 235 -12.28 19.01 -8.02
N ARG A 236 -12.82 20.18 -8.39
CA ARG A 236 -13.37 21.15 -7.43
C ARG A 236 -14.55 20.58 -6.66
N PHE A 237 -15.41 19.83 -7.34
CA PHE A 237 -16.55 19.18 -6.71
C PHE A 237 -16.09 18.13 -5.70
N TRP A 238 -15.17 17.26 -6.11
CA TRP A 238 -14.71 16.17 -5.26
C TRP A 238 -13.93 16.67 -4.04
N HIS A 239 -13.05 17.66 -4.24
CA HIS A 239 -12.32 18.28 -3.15
C HIS A 239 -13.25 18.85 -2.07
N ARG A 240 -14.30 19.59 -2.48
CA ARG A 240 -15.31 20.11 -1.52
C ARG A 240 -16.10 19.01 -0.85
N HIS A 241 -16.45 17.94 -1.57
CA HIS A 241 -17.13 16.80 -0.99
C HIS A 241 -16.31 16.16 0.12
N LEU A 242 -15.02 15.90 -0.14
CA LEU A 242 -14.10 15.33 0.82
C LEU A 242 -13.94 16.22 2.06
N GLN A 243 -13.69 17.53 1.90
CA GLN A 243 -13.59 18.45 3.04
C GLN A 243 -14.79 18.34 3.99
N VAL A 244 -16.01 18.35 3.45
CA VAL A 244 -17.23 18.28 4.25
C VAL A 244 -17.45 16.88 4.84
N ALA A 245 -17.10 15.82 4.11
CA ALA A 245 -17.21 14.45 4.61
C ALA A 245 -16.18 14.17 5.73
N ASP A 246 -14.95 14.64 5.55
CA ASP A 246 -13.84 14.54 6.50
C ASP A 246 -14.21 15.20 7.82
N GLU A 247 -14.73 16.43 7.78
CA GLU A 247 -15.21 17.14 8.98
C GLU A 247 -16.29 16.39 9.76
N LEU A 248 -17.18 15.67 9.07
CA LEU A 248 -18.24 14.89 9.70
C LEU A 248 -17.70 13.61 10.34
N VAL A 249 -16.80 12.92 9.63
CA VAL A 249 -16.23 11.64 10.09
C VAL A 249 -15.19 11.83 11.19
N LEU A 250 -14.41 12.91 11.12
CA LEU A 250 -13.36 13.22 12.09
C LEU A 250 -13.85 13.92 13.33
N ARG A 251 -15.12 14.39 13.40
CA ARG A 251 -15.62 15.16 14.53
C ARG A 251 -15.41 14.43 15.85
N GLY A 252 -14.56 14.98 16.72
CA GLY A 252 -14.21 14.41 18.02
C GLY A 252 -13.17 13.27 17.96
N ARG A 253 -12.53 13.08 16.80
CA ARG A 253 -11.54 12.03 16.48
C ARG A 253 -10.35 12.57 15.70
N GLU A 254 -10.25 13.90 15.58
CA GLU A 254 -9.24 14.58 14.76
C GLU A 254 -7.82 14.22 15.24
N ALA A 255 -7.64 14.12 16.55
CA ALA A 255 -6.38 13.77 17.21
C ALA A 255 -6.23 12.28 17.53
N THR A 256 -7.17 11.42 17.09
CA THR A 256 -7.07 9.97 17.30
C THR A 256 -5.82 9.46 16.58
N SER A 257 -4.98 8.74 17.32
CA SER A 257 -3.76 8.16 16.78
C SER A 257 -4.10 7.03 15.83
N VAL A 258 -3.31 6.88 14.75
CA VAL A 258 -3.39 5.71 13.88
C VAL A 258 -3.06 4.41 14.63
N ILE A 259 -2.38 4.48 15.79
CA ILE A 259 -2.11 3.33 16.67
C ILE A 259 -3.41 2.69 17.16
N ASP A 260 -4.38 3.49 17.61
CA ASP A 260 -5.59 3.00 18.31
C ASP A 260 -6.59 2.27 17.38
N ILE A 261 -6.28 2.21 16.08
CA ILE A 261 -7.18 1.77 15.00
C ILE A 261 -6.80 0.38 14.46
N LEU A 262 -5.54 -0.02 14.65
CA LEU A 262 -4.94 -1.14 13.93
C LEU A 262 -4.64 -2.36 14.80
N ASP A 263 -4.83 -2.22 16.12
CA ASP A 263 -4.86 -3.30 17.11
C ASP A 263 -6.31 -3.78 17.34
#